data_AF-U9USE2-F1
#
_entry.id   AF-U9USE2-F1
#
_cell.length_a   1.000
_cell.length_b   1.000
_cell.length_c   1.000
_cell.angle_alpha   90.00
_cell.angle_beta   90.00
_cell.angle_gamma   90.00
#
_symmetry.space_group_name_H-M   'P 1'
#
loop_
_entity.id
_entity.type
_entity.pdbx_description
1 polymer ?
#
loop_
_entity_poly.entity_id
_entity_poly.type
_entity_poly.pdbx_seq_one_letter_code
_entity_poly.pdbx_strand_id
1 'polypeptide(L)'
;SDLRRQVRNNILHHRAIGNYKGKRHAMGYPVRGQRTSTNAKTARKLNGKWLKSFTTLTNPAITSTSSSSNVFIKPRIPLMTHFKPFENFFSKFF
;
A
#
# COMPACT_ATOMS: atom_id res chain seq x y z
N SER A 1 -14.65 10.14 -19.59
CA SER A 1 -14.32 11.33 -20.39
C SER A 1 -12.91 11.24 -20.92
N ASP A 2 -12.73 11.53 -22.20
CA ASP A 2 -11.47 11.37 -22.92
C ASP A 2 -10.33 12.22 -22.34
N LEU A 3 -10.62 13.39 -21.78
CA LEU A 3 -9.61 14.24 -21.12
C LEU A 3 -8.91 13.51 -19.96
N ARG A 4 -9.64 12.72 -19.16
CA ARG A 4 -9.03 11.95 -18.06
C ARG A 4 -8.10 10.86 -18.58
N ARG A 5 -8.35 10.33 -19.78
CA ARG A 5 -7.49 9.34 -20.44
C ARG A 5 -6.25 10.03 -21.01
N GLN A 6 -6.41 11.16 -21.69
CA GLN A 6 -5.29 11.96 -22.22
C GLN A 6 -4.32 12.38 -21.10
N VAL A 7 -4.82 12.94 -19.99
CA VAL A 7 -3.98 13.33 -18.85
C VAL A 7 -3.24 12.13 -18.25
N ARG A 8 -3.90 10.97 -18.14
CA ARG A 8 -3.26 9.73 -17.67
C ARG A 8 -2.15 9.30 -18.61
N ASN A 9 -2.40 9.31 -19.91
CA ASN A 9 -1.41 8.96 -20.94
C ASN A 9 -0.18 9.86 -20.87
N ASN A 10 -0.36 11.17 -20.67
CA ASN A 10 0.74 12.12 -20.51
C ASN A 10 1.61 11.78 -19.29
N ILE A 11 0.99 11.42 -18.16
CA ILE A 11 1.72 11.01 -16.94
C ILE A 11 2.46 9.68 -17.17
N LEU A 12 1.83 8.72 -17.84
CA LEU A 12 2.46 7.43 -18.18
C LEU A 12 3.66 7.62 -19.12
N HIS A 13 3.52 8.50 -20.11
CA HIS A 13 4.61 8.88 -21.00
C HIS A 13 5.80 9.50 -20.24
N HIS A 14 5.54 10.46 -19.33
CA HIS A 14 6.59 11.01 -18.47
C HIS A 14 7.27 9.97 -17.58
N ARG A 15 6.54 8.94 -17.14
CA ARG A 15 7.10 7.82 -16.38
C ARG A 15 7.95 6.91 -17.26
N ALA A 16 7.49 6.60 -18.48
CA ALA A 16 8.23 5.78 -19.43
C ALA A 16 9.57 6.42 -19.82
N ILE A 17 9.58 7.75 -20.04
CA ILE A 17 10.81 8.51 -20.29
C ILE A 17 11.74 8.56 -19.05
N GLY A 18 11.17 8.51 -17.84
CA GLY A 18 11.95 8.60 -16.60
C GLY A 18 12.34 10.02 -16.18
N ASN A 19 11.65 11.05 -16.68
CA ASN A 19 11.83 12.44 -16.25
C ASN A 19 11.38 12.64 -14.78
N TYR A 20 11.83 13.73 -14.14
CA TYR A 20 11.47 14.17 -12.79
C TYR A 20 9.97 14.05 -12.52
N LYS A 21 9.11 14.59 -13.40
CA LYS A 21 7.65 14.55 -13.23
C LYS A 21 7.13 13.11 -13.08
N GLY A 22 7.59 12.20 -13.94
CA GLY A 22 7.23 10.78 -13.92
C GLY A 22 7.64 10.11 -12.61
N LYS A 23 8.89 10.34 -12.17
CA LYS A 23 9.42 9.82 -10.90
C LYS A 23 8.61 10.34 -9.70
N ARG A 24 8.30 11.63 -9.65
CA ARG A 24 7.49 12.24 -8.57
C ARG A 24 6.07 11.70 -8.53
N HIS A 25 5.42 11.55 -9.68
CA HIS A 25 4.08 10.96 -9.77
C HIS A 25 4.06 9.49 -9.31
N ALA A 26 5.07 8.70 -9.66
CA ALA A 26 5.19 7.31 -9.23
C ALA A 26 5.41 7.18 -7.70
N MET A 27 6.22 8.06 -7.13
CA MET A 27 6.53 8.08 -5.69
C MET A 27 5.46 8.77 -4.82
N GLY A 28 4.44 9.39 -5.44
CA GLY A 28 3.40 10.11 -4.70
C GLY A 28 3.85 11.47 -4.14
N TYR A 29 4.90 12.08 -4.69
CA TYR A 29 5.38 13.39 -4.25
C TYR A 29 4.79 14.54 -5.07
N PRO A 30 4.78 15.78 -4.54
CA PRO A 30 4.42 16.96 -5.32
C PRO A 30 5.42 17.18 -6.46
N VAL A 31 4.89 17.69 -7.58
CA VAL A 31 5.61 17.79 -8.86
C VAL A 31 6.07 19.23 -9.17
N ARG A 32 5.39 20.24 -8.61
CA ARG A 32 5.63 21.67 -8.89
C ARG A 32 6.70 22.29 -7.99
N GLY A 33 7.74 21.54 -7.62
CA GLY A 33 8.84 22.05 -6.79
C GLY A 33 8.49 22.36 -5.32
N GLN A 34 7.36 21.85 -4.81
CA GLN A 34 6.96 22.08 -3.43
C GLN A 34 7.84 21.29 -2.45
N ARG A 35 8.16 21.89 -1.30
CA ARG A 35 8.92 21.25 -0.21
C ARG A 35 8.11 20.10 0.40
N THR A 36 8.78 18.97 0.68
CA THR A 36 8.14 17.74 1.21
C THR A 36 8.54 17.39 2.64
N SER A 37 9.34 18.24 3.28
CA SER A 37 9.89 17.98 4.63
C SER A 37 8.80 17.99 5.71
N THR A 38 7.85 18.92 5.66
CA THR A 38 6.78 19.06 6.65
C THR A 38 5.43 18.61 6.11
N ASN A 39 5.03 19.13 4.94
CA ASN A 39 3.68 18.97 4.41
C ASN A 39 3.70 18.38 2.98
N ALA A 40 3.17 17.15 2.84
CA ALA A 40 2.97 16.50 1.54
C ALA A 40 1.84 15.45 1.53
N LYS A 41 0.96 15.45 2.54
CA LYS A 41 -0.01 14.36 2.80
C LYS A 41 -0.99 14.15 1.64
N THR A 42 -1.53 15.23 1.08
CA THR A 42 -2.46 15.19 -0.05
C THR A 42 -1.81 14.64 -1.32
N ALA A 43 -0.60 15.11 -1.66
CA ALA A 43 0.16 14.58 -2.79
C ALA A 43 0.43 13.07 -2.62
N ARG A 44 0.86 12.63 -1.43
CA ARG A 44 1.11 11.21 -1.13
C ARG A 44 -0.13 10.35 -1.29
N LYS A 45 -1.31 10.89 -0.97
CA LYS A 45 -2.59 10.18 -1.10
C LYS A 45 -3.10 10.12 -2.53
N LEU A 46 -2.95 11.20 -3.30
CA LEU A 46 -3.60 11.36 -4.60
C LEU A 46 -2.67 11.04 -5.78
N ASN A 47 -1.40 11.44 -5.69
CA ASN A 47 -0.42 11.19 -6.74
C ASN A 47 -0.04 9.70 -6.74
N GLY A 48 -0.11 9.06 -7.90
CA GLY A 48 0.26 7.65 -8.04
C GLY A 48 -0.87 6.65 -7.78
N LYS A 49 -2.03 7.07 -7.26
CA LYS A 49 -3.17 6.16 -6.99
C LYS A 49 -3.58 5.38 -8.26
N TRP A 50 -3.61 6.06 -9.40
CA TRP A 50 -3.98 5.47 -10.69
C TRP A 50 -2.91 4.55 -11.29
N LEU A 51 -1.67 4.61 -10.80
CA LEU A 51 -0.57 3.77 -11.26
C LEU A 51 -0.53 2.41 -10.53
N LYS A 52 -1.16 2.31 -9.35
CA LYS A 52 -1.15 1.09 -8.51
C LYS A 52 -2.14 0.02 -8.98
N SER A 53 -3.15 0.36 -9.78
CA SER A 53 -4.17 -0.60 -10.24
C SER A 53 -3.68 -1.62 -11.27
N PHE A 54 -2.49 -1.45 -11.86
CA PHE A 54 -1.96 -2.34 -12.90
C PHE A 54 -0.99 -3.42 -12.39
N THR A 55 -0.62 -3.41 -11.10
CA THR A 55 0.35 -4.36 -10.53
C THR A 55 -0.27 -5.66 -10.01
N THR A 56 -1.60 -5.81 -9.99
CA THR A 56 -2.30 -7.01 -9.49
C THR A 56 -2.35 -8.14 -10.53
N LEU A 57 -1.24 -8.40 -11.25
CA LEU A 57 -1.07 -9.61 -12.07
C LEU A 57 -0.38 -10.75 -11.32
N THR A 58 -0.26 -10.67 -9.99
CA THR A 58 -0.03 -11.85 -9.15
C THR A 58 -1.39 -12.42 -8.76
N ASN A 59 -1.94 -13.26 -9.62
CA ASN A 59 -3.13 -14.05 -9.32
C ASN A 59 -2.67 -15.21 -8.41
N PRO A 60 -3.04 -15.32 -7.11
CA PRO A 60 -2.77 -16.55 -6.34
C PRO A 60 -3.72 -17.70 -6.72
N ALA A 61 -4.36 -17.65 -7.89
CA ALA A 61 -5.39 -18.58 -8.34
C ALA A 61 -5.00 -19.34 -9.62
N ILE A 62 -3.79 -19.88 -9.67
CA ILE A 62 -3.41 -20.94 -10.62
C ILE A 62 -2.91 -22.15 -9.82
N THR A 63 -3.83 -22.81 -9.13
CA THR A 63 -3.70 -24.20 -8.68
C THR A 63 -5.06 -24.89 -8.90
N SER A 64 -5.44 -25.05 -10.17
CA SER A 64 -6.49 -25.98 -10.57
C SER A 64 -5.85 -27.21 -11.23
N THR A 65 -5.13 -27.98 -10.42
CA THR A 65 -4.87 -29.40 -10.71
C THR A 65 -5.71 -30.21 -9.74
N SER A 66 -6.78 -30.78 -10.27
CA SER A 66 -7.64 -31.75 -9.59
C SER A 66 -6.83 -33.00 -9.23
N SER A 67 -6.61 -33.25 -7.94
CA SER A 67 -6.29 -34.58 -7.40
C SER A 67 -6.61 -34.63 -5.91
N SER A 68 -7.70 -35.34 -5.61
CA SER A 68 -7.97 -36.15 -4.42
C SER A 68 -6.95 -36.09 -3.27
N SER A 69 -7.39 -35.57 -2.11
CA SER A 69 -7.38 -36.31 -0.83
C SER A 69 -7.92 -35.42 0.29
N ASN A 70 -8.89 -35.95 1.06
CA ASN A 70 -9.26 -35.44 2.37
C ASN A 70 -8.00 -35.23 3.24
N VAL A 71 -7.73 -33.99 3.65
CA VAL A 71 -6.79 -33.70 4.73
C VAL A 71 -7.53 -32.89 5.80
N PHE A 72 -7.87 -33.63 6.84
CA PHE A 72 -8.34 -33.24 8.16
C PHE A 72 -7.91 -31.82 8.59
N ILE A 73 -8.86 -30.89 8.67
CA ILE A 73 -8.67 -29.58 9.30
C ILE A 73 -8.64 -29.81 10.82
N LYS A 74 -7.45 -29.71 11.44
CA LYS A 74 -7.38 -29.53 12.90
C LYS A 74 -7.86 -28.11 13.25
N PRO A 75 -8.82 -27.93 14.18
CA PRO A 75 -9.14 -26.61 14.68
C PRO A 75 -7.94 -26.06 15.46
N ARG A 76 -7.43 -24.90 15.05
CA ARG A 76 -6.41 -24.16 15.81
C ARG A 76 -7.10 -23.55 17.03
N ILE A 77 -7.00 -24.24 18.17
CA ILE A 77 -7.42 -23.75 19.48
C ILE A 77 -6.69 -22.42 19.73
N PRO A 78 -7.38 -21.32 20.06
CA PRO A 78 -6.71 -20.09 20.48
C PRO A 78 -6.06 -20.34 21.84
N LEU A 79 -4.73 -20.25 21.92
CA LEU A 79 -4.04 -20.18 23.19
C LEU A 79 -4.41 -18.84 23.85
N MET A 80 -5.36 -18.90 24.79
CA MET A 80 -5.61 -17.82 25.73
C MET A 80 -4.38 -17.68 26.63
N THR A 81 -3.44 -16.80 26.27
CA THR A 81 -2.48 -16.26 27.23
C THR A 81 -2.99 -14.89 27.67
N HIS A 82 -4.00 -14.90 28.52
CA HIS A 82 -4.33 -13.75 29.34
C HIS A 82 -3.39 -13.82 30.56
N PHE A 83 -2.33 -13.01 30.56
CA PHE A 83 -1.62 -12.67 31.80
C PHE A 83 -1.44 -11.16 31.83
N LYS A 84 -2.38 -10.49 32.50
CA LYS A 84 -2.12 -9.17 33.08
C LYS A 84 -1.49 -9.42 34.44
N PRO A 85 -0.41 -8.72 34.79
CA PRO A 85 -0.27 -8.32 36.18
C PRO A 85 -0.17 -6.79 36.30
N PHE A 86 -1.07 -6.28 37.13
CA PHE A 86 -0.96 -5.11 37.99
C PHE A 86 -0.54 -3.75 37.40
N GLU A 87 -1.58 -2.95 37.22
CA GLU A 87 -1.61 -1.53 37.55
C GLU A 87 -0.80 -1.16 38.81
N ASN A 88 -0.11 -0.02 38.68
CA ASN A 88 0.17 1.02 39.69
C ASN A 88 1.00 0.68 40.93
N PHE A 89 2.20 1.29 41.02
CA PHE A 89 2.60 2.11 42.17
C PHE A 89 3.93 2.84 41.90
N PHE A 90 3.89 4.11 41.50
CA PHE A 90 4.68 5.21 42.11
C PHE A 90 4.49 6.48 41.27
N SER A 91 3.46 7.22 41.66
CA SER A 91 3.56 8.67 41.73
C SER A 91 4.72 9.05 42.65
N LYS A 92 5.29 10.24 42.45
CA LYS A 92 6.10 10.97 43.43
C LYS A 92 7.47 10.35 43.78
N PHE A 93 8.48 10.71 43.00
CA PHE A 93 9.77 11.12 43.54
C PHE A 93 10.41 12.11 42.56
N PHE A 94 10.36 13.39 42.94
CA PHE A 94 11.04 14.57 42.38
C PHE A 94 10.92 14.84 40.87
#